data_AF-A0A090Z1P4-F1
#
_entry.id   AF-A0A090Z1P4-F1
#
_cell.length_a   1.000
_cell.length_b   1.000
_cell.length_c   1.000
_cell.angle_alpha   90.00
_cell.angle_beta   90.00
_cell.angle_gamma   90.00
#
_symmetry.space_group_name_H-M   'P 1'
#
loop_
_entity.id
_entity.type
_entity.pdbx_description
1 polymer ?
#
loop_
_entity_poly.entity_id
_entity_poly.type
_entity_poly.pdbx_seq_one_letter_code
_entity_poly.pdbx_strand_id
1 'polypeptide(L)' 'MYPKFIDKMAFSKAHKDLLIKLYNKEISRSEYNQLVDTFYRPQQK' A
#
# COMPACT_ATOMS: atom_id res chain seq x y z
N MET A 1 -6.16 -4.55 13.83
CA MET A 1 -7.36 -5.09 13.13
C MET A 1 -7.63 -4.14 11.96
N TYR A 2 -7.36 -4.56 10.72
CA TYR A 2 -7.59 -3.71 9.55
C TYR A 2 -9.00 -3.96 8.98
N PRO A 3 -9.60 -2.97 8.32
CA PRO A 3 -10.95 -3.12 7.82
C PRO A 3 -10.99 -4.06 6.60
N LYS A 4 -11.94 -5.01 6.62
CA LYS A 4 -12.13 -6.03 5.57
C LYS A 4 -12.39 -5.49 4.16
N PHE A 5 -12.62 -4.18 4.01
CA PHE A 5 -12.77 -3.58 2.67
C PHE A 5 -11.46 -3.57 1.90
N ILE A 6 -10.30 -3.59 2.58
CA ILE A 6 -8.99 -3.64 1.91
C ILE A 6 -8.86 -4.93 1.08
N ASP A 7 -9.41 -6.04 1.58
CA ASP A 7 -9.48 -7.30 0.82
C ASP A 7 -10.39 -7.20 -0.40
N LYS A 8 -11.47 -6.41 -0.33
CA LYS A 8 -12.41 -6.21 -1.44
C LYS A 8 -11.87 -5.26 -2.53
N MET A 9 -10.79 -4.54 -2.27
CA MET A 9 -10.19 -3.66 -3.27
C MET A 9 -9.48 -4.47 -4.37
N ALA A 10 -9.60 -4.02 -5.62
CA ALA A 10 -8.91 -4.59 -6.78
C ALA A 10 -7.43 -4.16 -6.85
N PHE A 11 -6.74 -4.22 -5.71
CA PHE A 11 -5.31 -3.92 -5.60
C PHE A 11 -4.49 -5.22 -5.55
N SER A 12 -3.22 -5.12 -5.95
CA SER A 12 -2.25 -6.19 -5.78
C SER A 12 -2.07 -6.52 -4.28
N LYS A 13 -1.67 -7.75 -3.99
CA LYS A 13 -1.41 -8.19 -2.60
C LYS A 13 -0.42 -7.27 -1.88
N ALA A 14 0.61 -6.79 -2.59
CA ALA A 14 1.62 -5.88 -2.03
C ALA A 14 1.04 -4.49 -1.68
N HIS A 15 0.16 -3.95 -2.52
CA HIS A 15 -0.49 -2.67 -2.21
C HIS A 15 -1.48 -2.81 -1.03
N LYS A 16 -2.19 -3.94 -0.94
CA LYS A 16 -3.01 -4.25 0.26
C LYS A 16 -2.16 -4.31 1.53
N ASP A 17 -0.98 -4.91 1.47
CA ASP A 17 -0.04 -4.97 2.60
C ASP A 17 0.42 -3.58 3.05
N LEU A 18 0.74 -2.69 2.09
CA LEU A 18 1.07 -1.28 2.38
C LEU A 18 -0.10 -0.53 3.02
N LEU A 19 -1.33 -0.75 2.57
CA LEU A 19 -2.52 -0.16 3.18
C LEU A 19 -2.75 -0.66 4.60
N ILE A 20 -2.51 -1.94 4.88
CA ILE A 20 -2.60 -2.51 6.22
C ILE A 20 -1.55 -1.87 7.14
N LYS A 21 -0.29 -1.77 6.69
CA LYS A 21 0.78 -1.09 7.45
C LYS A 21 0.47 0.37 7.73
N LEU A 22 -0.08 1.10 6.74
CA LEU A 22 -0.52 2.49 6.92
C LEU A 22 -1.65 2.57 7.95
N TYR A 23 -2.62 1.66 7.88
CA TYR A 23 -3.76 1.62 8.81
C TYR A 23 -3.32 1.30 10.25
N ASN A 24 -2.38 0.36 10.40
CA ASN A 24 -1.78 0.03 11.69
C ASN A 24 -0.85 1.13 12.22
N LYS A 25 -0.65 2.23 11.48
CA LYS A 25 0.33 3.30 11.77
C LYS A 25 1.76 2.80 11.91
N GLU A 26 2.10 1.69 11.25
CA GLU A 26 3.46 1.17 11.18
C GLU A 26 4.33 2.00 10.24
N ILE A 27 3.71 2.65 9.24
CA ILE A 27 4.37 3.55 8.29
C ILE A 27 3.67 4.89 8.23
N SER A 28 4.44 5.94 7.96
CA SER A 28 3.90 7.27 7.71
C SER A 28 3.26 7.36 6.32
N ARG A 29 2.38 8.35 6.14
CA ARG A 29 1.75 8.59 4.84
C ARG A 29 2.75 8.92 3.73
N SER A 30 3.85 9.59 4.06
CA SER A 30 4.95 9.85 3.12
C SER A 30 5.67 8.57 2.68
N GLU A 31 5.95 7.67 3.63
CA GLU A 31 6.60 6.38 3.32
C GLU A 31 5.67 5.50 2.47
N TYR A 32 4.39 5.45 2.82
CA TYR A 32 3.39 4.78 1.98
C TYR A 32 3.39 5.34 0.56
N ASN A 33 3.37 6.67 0.39
CA ASN A 33 3.39 7.28 -0.94
C ASN A 33 4.67 6.95 -1.71
N GLN A 34 5.85 6.94 -1.08
CA GLN A 34 7.10 6.57 -1.73
C GLN A 34 7.12 5.09 -2.15
N LEU A 35 6.62 4.20 -1.28
CA LEU A 35 6.55 2.77 -1.56
C LEU A 35 5.54 2.46 -2.68
N VAL A 36 4.37 3.10 -2.65
CA VAL A 36 3.36 2.99 -3.71
C VAL A 36 3.88 3.60 -5.01
N ASP A 37 4.52 4.77 -4.98
CA ASP A 37 5.11 5.39 -6.17
C ASP A 37 6.18 4.49 -6.78
N THR A 38 7.04 3.88 -5.97
CA THR A 38 8.04 2.90 -6.43
C THR A 38 7.37 1.64 -7.00
N PHE A 39 6.25 1.20 -6.42
CA PHE A 39 5.53 0.00 -6.84
C PHE A 39 4.78 0.19 -8.17
N TYR A 40 4.24 1.39 -8.40
CA TYR A 40 3.48 1.73 -9.60
C TYR A 40 4.31 2.46 -10.66
N ARG A 41 5.49 2.99 -10.30
CA ARG A 41 6.44 3.48 -11.30
C ARG A 41 6.79 2.30 -12.19
N PRO A 42 6.49 2.37 -13.50
CA PRO A 42 7.18 1.49 -14.42
C PRO A 42 8.66 1.78 -14.24
N GLN A 43 9.48 0.77 -13.96
CA GLN A 43 10.90 0.86 -14.27
C GLN A 43 10.95 1.28 -15.73
N GLN A 44 11.24 2.56 -15.97
CA GLN A 44 11.55 3.06 -17.30
C GLN A 44 12.80 2.28 -17.70
N LYS A 45 12.58 1.24 -18.51
CA LYS A 45 13.63 0.50 -19.21
C LYS A 45 14.40 1.44 -20.12
#